data_AF-A0A960M8F3-F1
#
_entry.id   AF-A0A960M8F3-F1
#
_cell.length_a   1.000
_cell.length_b   1.000
_cell.length_c   1.000
_cell.angle_alpha   90.00
_cell.angle_beta   90.00
_cell.angle_gamma   90.00
#
_symmetry.space_group_name_H-M   'P 1'
#
loop_
_entity.id
_entity.type
_entity.pdbx_description
1 polymer ?
#
loop_
_entity_poly.entity_id
_entity_poly.type
_entity_poly.pdbx_seq_one_letter_code
_entity_poly.pdbx_strand_id
1 'polypeptide(L)'
;MEEPITPEEDLAKELHKQEREIHGNLFHINQLYVHCCNASLSMDEIEQNCKPILAKLRKSNAIVADEIQELLSKKDRQKLLDYFEAEKQSLIQILQDETKGQYAIEKMLNDIRNDMHPTDS
;
A
#
# COMPACT_ATOMS: atom_id res chain seq x y z
N MET A 1 10.28 -7.18 36.79
CA MET A 1 9.15 -7.99 36.30
C MET A 1 8.63 -7.23 35.12
N GLU A 2 8.68 -7.79 33.92
CA GLU A 2 8.08 -7.13 32.75
C GLU A 2 6.56 -7.29 32.85
N GLU A 3 5.83 -6.18 32.76
CA GLU A 3 4.37 -6.21 32.75
C GLU A 3 3.87 -7.00 31.52
N PRO A 4 2.84 -7.84 31.68
CA PRO A 4 2.27 -8.56 30.55
C PRO A 4 1.67 -7.57 29.56
N ILE A 5 2.04 -7.70 28.29
CA ILE A 5 1.47 -6.92 27.20
C ILE A 5 -0.03 -7.18 27.15
N THR A 6 -0.82 -6.11 27.10
CA THR A 6 -2.27 -6.19 27.00
C THR A 6 -2.71 -6.61 25.58
N PRO A 7 -3.87 -7.27 25.41
CA PRO A 7 -4.41 -7.62 24.10
C PRO A 7 -4.51 -6.42 23.14
N GLU A 8 -4.78 -5.23 23.66
CA GLU A 8 -4.83 -3.96 22.93
C GLU A 8 -3.45 -3.52 22.43
N GLU A 9 -2.41 -3.67 23.24
CA GLU A 9 -1.02 -3.39 22.84
C GLU A 9 -0.50 -4.39 21.80
N ASP A 10 -0.91 -5.65 21.88
CA ASP A 10 -0.61 -6.66 20.86
C ASP A 10 -1.32 -6.35 19.53
N LEU A 11 -2.60 -5.95 19.59
CA LEU A 11 -3.35 -5.52 18.40
C LEU A 11 -2.72 -4.28 17.75
N ALA A 12 -2.37 -3.27 18.54
CA ALA A 12 -1.73 -2.05 18.04
C ALA A 12 -0.37 -2.34 17.37
N LYS A 13 0.43 -3.25 17.94
CA LYS A 13 1.70 -3.69 17.33
C LYS A 13 1.50 -4.39 16.00
N GLU A 14 0.51 -5.28 15.89
CA GLU A 14 0.23 -5.98 14.65
C GLU A 14 -0.29 -5.02 13.57
N LEU A 15 -1.17 -4.07 13.93
CA LEU A 15 -1.63 -3.02 13.01
C LEU A 15 -0.45 -2.17 12.50
N HIS A 16 0.44 -1.72 13.38
CA HIS A 16 1.63 -0.97 12.95
C HIS A 16 2.59 -1.80 12.09
N LYS A 17 2.65 -3.11 12.30
CA LYS A 17 3.44 -4.00 11.46
C LYS A 17 2.82 -4.12 10.07
N GLN A 18 1.51 -4.34 9.99
CA GLN A 18 0.77 -4.40 8.73
C GLN A 18 0.89 -3.08 7.95
N GLU A 19 0.76 -1.94 8.62
CA GLU A 19 0.93 -0.62 8.00
C GLU A 19 2.32 -0.46 7.37
N ARG A 20 3.37 -0.85 8.09
CA ARG A 20 4.76 -0.82 7.57
C ARG A 20 4.94 -1.75 6.37
N GLU A 21 4.35 -2.95 6.42
CA GLU A 21 4.41 -3.91 5.31
C GLU A 21 3.69 -3.38 4.07
N ILE A 22 2.51 -2.79 4.24
CA ILE A 22 1.76 -2.13 3.16
C ILE A 22 2.57 -0.98 2.56
N HIS A 23 3.12 -0.07 3.38
CA HIS A 23 3.96 1.02 2.89
C HIS A 23 5.21 0.52 2.15
N GLY A 24 5.85 -0.55 2.65
CA GLY A 24 6.98 -1.19 1.98
C GLY A 24 6.61 -1.78 0.61
N ASN A 25 5.46 -2.45 0.53
CA ASN A 25 4.94 -3.00 -0.72
C ASN A 25 4.64 -1.89 -1.75
N LEU A 26 3.95 -0.83 -1.32
CA LEU A 26 3.63 0.33 -2.15
C LEU A 26 4.88 1.01 -2.70
N PHE A 27 5.90 1.17 -1.85
CA PHE A 27 7.18 1.74 -2.25
C PHE A 27 7.83 0.90 -3.36
N HIS A 28 7.88 -0.43 -3.22
CA HIS A 28 8.46 -1.31 -4.22
C HIS A 28 7.66 -1.32 -5.54
N ILE A 29 6.33 -1.36 -5.48
CA ILE A 29 5.46 -1.28 -6.66
C ILE A 29 5.72 0.03 -7.42
N ASN A 30 5.84 1.17 -6.71
CA ASN A 30 6.14 2.45 -7.34
C ASN A 30 7.53 2.46 -8.02
N GLN A 31 8.55 1.85 -7.41
CA GLN A 31 9.86 1.71 -8.04
C GLN A 31 9.78 0.91 -9.36
N LEU A 32 9.01 -0.20 -9.38
CA LEU A 32 8.78 -1.00 -10.58
C LEU A 32 8.07 -0.19 -11.67
N TYR A 33 7.04 0.57 -11.30
CA TYR A 33 6.30 1.44 -12.20
C TYR A 33 7.19 2.50 -12.87
N VAL A 34 8.08 3.15 -12.10
CA VAL A 34 9.03 4.15 -12.63
C VAL A 34 9.96 3.55 -13.69
N HIS A 35 10.47 2.33 -13.46
CA HIS A 35 11.27 1.64 -14.48
C HIS A 35 10.46 1.34 -15.74
N CYS A 36 9.21 0.90 -15.60
CA CYS A 36 8.33 0.60 -16.74
C CYS A 36 7.93 1.84 -17.55
N CYS A 37 7.78 2.99 -16.89
CA CYS A 37 7.50 4.29 -17.53
C CYS A 37 8.69 4.87 -18.28
N ASN A 38 9.91 4.41 -18.01
CA ASN A 38 11.09 4.96 -18.65
C ASN A 38 11.18 4.48 -20.12
N ALA A 39 10.73 5.34 -21.04
CA ALA A 39 10.74 5.07 -22.48
C ALA A 39 12.15 4.86 -23.07
N SER A 40 13.22 5.27 -22.38
CA SER A 40 14.59 5.07 -22.84
C SER A 40 15.15 3.68 -22.57
N LEU A 41 14.51 2.89 -21.69
CA LEU A 41 14.93 1.53 -21.40
C LEU A 41 14.27 0.55 -22.37
N SER A 42 14.98 -0.47 -22.82
CA SER A 42 14.39 -1.65 -23.44
C SER A 42 13.65 -2.52 -22.41
N MET A 43 12.80 -3.45 -22.87
CA MET A 43 12.14 -4.40 -21.95
C MET A 43 13.13 -5.29 -21.22
N ASP A 44 14.26 -5.63 -21.84
CA ASP A 44 15.30 -6.45 -21.21
C ASP A 44 16.02 -5.67 -20.09
N GLU A 45 16.28 -4.38 -20.31
CA GLU A 45 16.83 -3.50 -19.26
C GLU A 45 15.83 -3.27 -18.13
N ILE A 46 14.54 -3.13 -18.45
CA ILE A 46 13.47 -3.05 -17.44
C ILE A 46 13.46 -4.32 -16.59
N GLU A 47 13.48 -5.51 -17.21
CA GLU A 47 13.48 -6.78 -16.49
C GLU A 47 14.69 -6.90 -15.55
N GLN A 48 15.90 -6.57 -16.03
CA GLN A 48 17.12 -6.59 -15.21
C GLN A 48 17.04 -5.61 -14.04
N ASN A 49 16.55 -4.39 -14.28
CA ASN A 49 16.43 -3.37 -13.24
C ASN A 49 15.33 -3.70 -12.22
N CYS A 50 14.25 -4.36 -12.65
CA CYS A 50 13.13 -4.73 -11.78
C CYS A 50 13.42 -5.97 -10.92
N LYS A 51 14.28 -6.88 -11.37
CA LYS A 51 14.64 -8.12 -10.67
C LYS A 51 15.01 -7.96 -9.19
N PRO A 52 15.90 -7.04 -8.78
CA PRO A 52 16.20 -6.84 -7.36
C PRO A 52 15.03 -6.27 -6.55
N ILE A 53 14.14 -5.50 -7.18
CA ILE A 53 12.96 -4.92 -6.52
C ILE A 53 11.90 -6.02 -6.32
N LEU A 54 11.66 -6.86 -7.33
CA LEU A 54 10.77 -8.03 -7.23
C LEU A 54 11.23 -9.00 -6.15
N ALA A 55 12.55 -9.20 -5.99
CA ALA A 55 13.07 -10.04 -4.91
C ALA A 55 12.78 -9.48 -3.51
N LYS A 56 12.67 -8.15 -3.35
CA LYS A 56 12.26 -7.51 -2.09
C LYS A 56 10.75 -7.63 -1.89
N LEU A 57 9.96 -7.28 -2.91
CA LEU A 57 8.51 -7.37 -2.87
C LEU A 57 8.04 -8.80 -2.60
N ARG A 58 8.68 -9.81 -3.16
CA ARG A 58 8.31 -11.22 -2.96
C ARG A 58 8.40 -11.67 -1.49
N LYS A 59 9.21 -11.00 -0.66
CA LYS A 59 9.31 -11.32 0.78
C LYS A 59 8.08 -10.87 1.57
N SER A 60 7.39 -9.83 1.11
CA SER A 60 6.26 -9.19 1.79
C SER A 60 4.94 -9.36 1.05
N ASN A 61 4.97 -9.65 -0.25
CA ASN A 61 3.82 -9.95 -1.08
C ASN A 61 4.23 -10.79 -2.31
N ALA A 62 4.28 -12.11 -2.14
CA ALA A 62 4.71 -13.05 -3.18
C ALA A 62 3.78 -13.04 -4.40
N ILE A 63 2.46 -12.94 -4.17
CA ILE A 63 1.44 -12.99 -5.23
C ILE A 63 1.65 -11.84 -6.22
N VAL A 64 1.70 -10.60 -5.74
CA VAL A 64 1.91 -9.42 -6.59
C VAL A 64 3.28 -9.47 -7.28
N ALA A 65 4.33 -9.93 -6.60
CA ALA A 65 5.65 -10.06 -7.20
C ALA A 65 5.67 -11.07 -8.36
N ASP A 66 4.95 -12.18 -8.24
CA ASP A 66 4.90 -13.22 -9.26
C ASP A 66 4.04 -12.79 -10.47
N GLU A 67 2.92 -12.11 -10.23
CA GLU A 67 2.12 -11.50 -11.31
C GLU A 67 2.93 -10.51 -12.15
N ILE A 68 3.66 -9.59 -11.50
CA ILE A 68 4.50 -8.62 -12.20
C ILE A 68 5.64 -9.33 -12.95
N GLN A 69 6.26 -10.36 -12.35
CA GLN A 69 7.30 -11.14 -13.00
C GLN A 69 6.78 -11.86 -14.26
N GLU A 70 5.57 -12.39 -14.22
CA GLU A 70 4.92 -13.01 -15.38
C GLU A 70 4.69 -11.97 -16.49
N LEU A 71 4.16 -10.79 -16.13
CA LEU A 71 3.95 -9.70 -17.09
C LEU A 71 5.25 -9.20 -17.72
N LEU A 72 6.33 -9.08 -16.94
CA LEU A 72 7.67 -8.75 -17.45
C LEU A 72 8.17 -9.81 -18.44
N SER A 73 7.95 -11.09 -18.16
CA SER A 73 8.40 -12.18 -19.06
C SER A 73 7.70 -12.15 -20.42
N LYS A 74 6.50 -11.58 -20.51
CA LYS A 74 5.75 -11.38 -21.76
C LYS A 74 6.29 -10.22 -22.61
N LYS A 75 7.21 -9.41 -22.07
CA LYS A 75 7.83 -8.23 -22.72
C LYS A 75 6.82 -7.25 -23.32
N ASP A 76 5.64 -7.16 -22.71
CA ASP A 76 4.56 -6.29 -23.14
C ASP A 76 4.49 -5.09 -22.19
N ARG A 77 5.10 -3.97 -22.61
CA ARG A 77 5.14 -2.76 -21.79
C ARG A 77 3.74 -2.22 -21.51
N GLN A 78 2.85 -2.23 -22.51
CA GLN A 78 1.54 -1.63 -22.36
C GLN A 78 0.74 -2.40 -21.30
N LYS A 79 0.76 -3.73 -21.33
CA LYS A 79 0.11 -4.54 -20.29
C LYS A 79 0.67 -4.32 -18.89
N LEU A 80 1.99 -4.13 -18.77
CA LEU A 80 2.59 -3.77 -17.48
C LEU A 80 2.08 -2.43 -16.97
N LEU A 81 2.05 -1.40 -17.83
CA LEU A 81 1.53 -0.09 -17.48
C LEU A 81 0.05 -0.13 -17.12
N ASP A 82 -0.76 -0.90 -17.88
CA ASP A 82 -2.18 -1.09 -17.60
C ASP A 82 -2.41 -1.77 -16.24
N TYR A 83 -1.59 -2.78 -15.89
CA TYR A 83 -1.60 -3.41 -14.57
C TYR A 83 -1.30 -2.40 -13.46
N PHE A 84 -0.21 -1.63 -13.60
CA PHE A 84 0.17 -0.65 -12.58
C PHE A 84 -0.85 0.49 -12.44
N GLU A 85 -1.48 0.93 -13.53
CA GLU A 85 -2.51 1.97 -13.46
C GLU A 85 -3.80 1.43 -12.82
N ALA A 86 -4.21 0.20 -13.11
CA ALA A 86 -5.35 -0.45 -12.44
C ALA A 86 -5.10 -0.59 -10.92
N GLU A 87 -3.92 -1.07 -10.52
CA GLU A 87 -3.53 -1.21 -9.11
C GLU A 87 -3.43 0.15 -8.41
N LYS A 88 -2.90 1.18 -9.09
CA LYS A 88 -2.86 2.55 -8.57
C LYS A 88 -4.26 3.09 -8.29
N GLN A 89 -5.23 2.86 -9.18
CA GLN A 89 -6.62 3.27 -8.94
C GLN A 89 -7.22 2.53 -7.75
N SER A 90 -6.99 1.22 -7.63
CA SER A 90 -7.42 0.43 -6.47
C SER A 90 -6.83 0.96 -5.16
N LEU A 91 -5.54 1.31 -5.14
CA LEU A 91 -4.86 1.84 -3.95
C LEU A 91 -5.29 3.26 -3.59
N ILE A 92 -5.50 4.13 -4.58
CA ILE A 92 -6.07 5.47 -4.36
C ILE A 92 -7.49 5.34 -3.77
N GLN A 93 -8.29 4.39 -4.27
CA GLN A 93 -9.64 4.15 -3.77
C GLN A 93 -9.61 3.67 -2.31
N ILE A 94 -8.73 2.73 -1.96
CA ILE A 94 -8.55 2.27 -0.57
C ILE A 94 -8.15 3.44 0.35
N LEU A 95 -7.16 4.25 -0.04
CA LEU A 95 -6.73 5.41 0.74
C LEU A 95 -7.85 6.46 0.89
N GLN A 96 -8.64 6.69 -0.16
CA GLN A 96 -9.80 7.58 -0.09
C GLN A 96 -10.87 7.05 0.84
N ASP A 97 -11.11 5.74 0.85
CA ASP A 97 -12.12 5.12 1.70
C ASP A 97 -11.66 5.04 3.17
N GLU A 98 -10.38 4.81 3.43
CA GLU A 98 -9.77 4.96 4.76
C GLU A 98 -9.87 6.41 5.27
N THR A 99 -9.59 7.40 4.42
CA THR A 99 -9.72 8.83 4.77
C THR A 99 -11.18 9.19 5.08
N LYS A 100 -12.14 8.68 4.29
CA LYS A 100 -13.58 8.85 4.58
C LYS A 100 -13.98 8.16 5.89
N GLY A 101 -13.44 6.98 6.15
CA GLY A 101 -13.65 6.23 7.39
C GLY A 101 -13.12 6.99 8.61
N GLN A 102 -11.90 7.52 8.53
CA GLN A 102 -11.32 8.38 9.56
C GLN A 102 -12.16 9.64 9.77
N TYR A 103 -12.57 10.33 8.70
CA TYR A 103 -13.43 11.50 8.81
C TYR A 103 -14.78 11.19 9.46
N ALA A 104 -15.38 10.04 9.16
CA ALA A 104 -16.63 9.60 9.78
C ALA A 104 -16.47 9.35 11.28
N ILE A 105 -15.35 8.72 11.69
CA ILE A 105 -15.02 8.49 13.10
C ILE A 105 -14.75 9.82 13.82
N GLU A 106 -13.96 10.73 13.24
CA GLU A 106 -13.69 12.05 13.81
C GLU A 106 -14.95 12.88 13.97
N LYS A 107 -15.86 12.83 12.98
CA LYS A 107 -17.16 13.50 13.07
C LYS A 107 -18.00 12.91 14.20
N MET A 108 -18.13 11.59 14.29
CA MET A 108 -18.85 10.94 15.39
C MET A 108 -18.27 11.30 16.77
N LEU A 109 -16.94 11.34 16.90
CA LEU A 109 -16.28 11.73 18.15
C LEU A 109 -16.54 13.21 18.51
N ASN A 110 -16.58 14.10 17.52
CA ASN A 110 -16.94 15.50 17.74
C ASN A 110 -18.44 15.67 18.08
N ASP A 111 -19.32 14.93 17.42
CA ASP A 111 -20.76 14.94 17.71
C ASP A 111 -21.03 14.47 19.16
N ILE A 112 -20.38 13.39 19.61
CA ILE A 112 -20.42 12.91 21.00
C ILE A 112 -19.86 13.96 21.97
N ARG A 113 -18.77 14.66 21.61
CA ARG A 113 -18.17 15.71 22.44
C ARG A 113 -19.10 16.91 22.62
N ASN A 114 -19.80 17.30 21.56
CA ASN A 114 -20.76 18.41 21.58
C ASN A 114 -22.04 18.06 22.34
N ASP A 115 -22.48 16.79 22.31
CA ASP A 115 -23.63 16.33 23.08
C ASP A 115 -23.35 16.20 24.59
N MET A 116 -22.10 15.92 24.99
CA MET A 116 -21.71 15.84 26.41
C MET A 116 -21.35 17.20 27.04
N HIS A 117 -21.10 18.21 26.22
CA HIS A 117 -20.90 19.60 26.65
C HIS A 117 -21.73 20.52 25.75
N PRO A 118 -23.06 20.61 25.95
CA PRO A 118 -23.83 21.65 25.30
C PRO A 118 -23.22 22.98 25.75
N THR A 119 -22.55 23.68 24.83
CA THR A 119 -22.18 25.06 25.07
C THR A 119 -23.48 25.84 25.22
N ASP A 120 -23.79 26.16 26.48
CA ASP A 120 -24.87 27.05 26.89
C ASP A 120 -24.88 28.29 25.97
N SER A 121 -25.89 28.36 25.09
CA SER A 121 -26.26 29.55 24.33
C SER A 121 -27.48 30.19 24.97
#